data_AF-A0A218P3H9-F1
#
_entry.id   AF-A0A218P3H9-F1
#
_cell.length_a   1.000
_cell.length_b   1.000
_cell.length_c   1.000
_cell.angle_alpha   90.00
_cell.angle_beta   90.00
_cell.angle_gamma   90.00
#
_symmetry.space_group_name_H-M   'P 1'
#
loop_
_entity.id
_entity.type
_entity.pdbx_description
1 polymer ?
#
loop_
_entity_poly.entity_id
_entity_poly.type
_entity_poly.pdbx_seq_one_letter_code
_entity_poly.pdbx_strand_id
1 'polypeptide(L)'
;MPNYDAHVLSGIVSYPLAVFLAFALRDHLGVPFVLSTTAMLVGYALYVLGADLPDMDHPNALIHRGTKPIVAVATGSAVFVRALGSVNLGSESLNVTAAWGMAVLAAVIAWYGFTAIMPKHRGIVHSLLFAAMYGVLSYALVKYGLGMATGGALFVGFAAFCGYTLHLILDGAVSLV
;
A
#
# COMPACT_ATOMS: atom_id res chain seq x y z
N MET A 1 20.91 -8.80 -3.98
CA MET A 1 19.47 -8.99 -3.73
C MET A 1 18.83 -9.54 -5.00
N PRO A 2 17.72 -10.26 -4.89
CA PRO A 2 16.79 -10.41 -6.00
C PRO A 2 16.49 -9.03 -6.62
N ASN A 3 16.22 -9.00 -7.92
CA ASN A 3 15.82 -7.79 -8.61
C ASN A 3 14.28 -7.69 -8.66
N TYR A 4 13.77 -6.59 -9.18
CA TYR A 4 12.33 -6.36 -9.40
C TYR A 4 11.62 -7.58 -10.02
N ASP A 5 12.18 -8.15 -11.09
CA ASP A 5 11.58 -9.31 -11.77
C ASP A 5 11.49 -10.53 -10.85
N ALA A 6 12.51 -10.78 -10.03
CA ALA A 6 12.50 -11.90 -9.10
C ALA A 6 11.44 -11.72 -8.00
N HIS A 7 11.26 -10.51 -7.47
CA HIS A 7 10.24 -10.21 -6.46
C HIS A 7 8.82 -10.36 -7.03
N VAL A 8 8.55 -9.72 -8.16
CA VAL A 8 7.22 -9.75 -8.80
C VAL A 8 6.89 -11.15 -9.31
N LEU A 9 7.82 -11.85 -9.96
CA LEU A 9 7.59 -13.20 -10.46
C LEU A 9 7.35 -14.18 -9.32
N SER A 10 8.12 -14.06 -8.22
CA SER A 10 7.87 -14.87 -7.02
C SER A 10 6.49 -14.57 -6.44
N GLY A 11 6.07 -13.29 -6.41
CA GLY A 11 4.73 -12.89 -6.02
C GLY A 11 3.64 -13.55 -6.87
N ILE A 12 3.80 -13.52 -8.20
CA ILE A 12 2.88 -14.12 -9.17
C ILE A 12 2.76 -15.64 -8.95
N VAL A 13 3.89 -16.34 -8.85
CA VAL A 13 3.93 -17.80 -8.82
C VAL A 13 3.51 -18.36 -7.45
N SER A 14 3.83 -17.66 -6.35
CA SER A 14 3.64 -18.20 -5.00
C SER A 14 2.25 -17.93 -4.39
N TYR A 15 1.39 -17.14 -5.02
CA TYR A 15 0.06 -16.84 -4.50
C TYR A 15 -0.79 -18.08 -4.12
N PRO A 16 -0.76 -19.21 -4.86
CA PRO A 16 -1.47 -20.43 -4.45
C PRO A 16 -1.10 -20.92 -3.04
N LEU A 17 0.12 -20.67 -2.58
CA LEU A 17 0.53 -20.99 -1.21
C LEU A 17 -0.22 -20.16 -0.17
N ALA A 18 -0.42 -18.86 -0.42
CA ALA A 18 -1.20 -18.00 0.46
C ALA A 18 -2.67 -18.44 0.53
N VAL A 19 -3.25 -18.85 -0.59
CA VAL A 19 -4.61 -19.40 -0.66
C VAL A 19 -4.70 -20.70 0.16
N PHE A 20 -3.75 -21.62 -0.02
CA PHE A 20 -3.68 -22.86 0.75
C PHE A 20 -3.58 -22.60 2.25
N LEU A 21 -2.69 -21.69 2.67
CA LEU A 21 -2.54 -21.32 4.07
C LEU A 21 -3.83 -20.69 4.64
N ALA A 22 -4.52 -19.85 3.87
CA ALA A 22 -5.80 -19.29 4.30
C ALA A 22 -6.88 -20.37 4.50
N PHE A 23 -6.96 -21.37 3.61
CA PHE A 23 -7.84 -22.51 3.82
C PHE A 23 -7.46 -23.30 5.07
N ALA A 24 -6.19 -23.60 5.27
CA ALA A 24 -5.72 -24.30 6.46
C ALA A 24 -6.06 -23.55 7.76
N LEU A 25 -5.85 -22.23 7.80
CA LEU A 25 -6.21 -21.39 8.94
C LEU A 25 -7.72 -21.35 9.20
N ARG A 26 -8.52 -21.30 8.14
CA ARG A 26 -9.98 -21.33 8.26
C ARG A 26 -10.47 -22.69 8.78
N ASP A 27 -10.00 -23.77 8.18
CA ASP A 27 -10.54 -25.11 8.40
C ASP A 27 -10.00 -25.76 9.69
N HIS A 28 -8.79 -25.40 10.12
CA HIS A 28 -8.18 -25.97 11.34
C HIS A 28 -8.14 -25.03 12.55
N LEU A 29 -8.15 -23.71 12.34
CA LEU A 29 -8.10 -22.71 13.43
C LEU A 29 -9.37 -21.86 13.52
N GLY A 30 -10.37 -22.08 12.66
CA GLY A 30 -11.64 -21.37 12.70
C GLY A 30 -11.53 -19.89 12.34
N VAL A 31 -10.46 -19.46 11.67
CA VAL A 31 -10.31 -18.07 11.23
C VAL A 31 -11.42 -17.77 10.22
N PRO A 32 -12.22 -16.69 10.37
CA PRO A 32 -13.43 -16.48 9.57
C PRO A 32 -13.14 -15.92 8.16
N PHE A 33 -12.16 -16.49 7.46
CA PHE A 33 -11.82 -16.11 6.09
C PHE A 33 -12.90 -16.51 5.09
N VAL A 34 -13.23 -15.60 4.18
CA VAL A 34 -14.15 -15.84 3.06
C VAL A 34 -13.39 -15.64 1.75
N LEU A 35 -13.03 -16.75 1.12
CA LEU A 35 -12.27 -16.80 -0.12
C LEU A 35 -13.20 -16.71 -1.35
N SER A 36 -14.01 -15.65 -1.41
CA SER A 36 -14.81 -15.35 -2.61
C SER A 36 -13.91 -15.04 -3.80
N THR A 37 -14.40 -15.21 -5.03
CA THR A 37 -13.65 -14.87 -6.25
C THR A 37 -13.08 -13.45 -6.20
N THR A 38 -13.89 -12.46 -5.80
CA THR A 38 -13.44 -11.07 -5.69
C THR A 38 -12.36 -10.90 -4.63
N ALA A 39 -12.51 -11.54 -3.46
CA ALA A 39 -11.50 -11.48 -2.40
C ALA A 39 -10.18 -12.11 -2.86
N MET A 40 -10.22 -13.22 -3.60
CA MET A 40 -9.04 -13.84 -4.20
C MET A 40 -8.39 -12.96 -5.28
N LEU A 41 -9.16 -12.34 -6.17
CA LEU A 41 -8.60 -11.46 -7.20
C LEU A 41 -7.94 -10.21 -6.60
N VAL A 42 -8.60 -9.55 -5.66
CA VAL A 42 -8.06 -8.37 -4.98
C VAL A 42 -6.88 -8.75 -4.08
N GLY A 43 -7.01 -9.87 -3.36
CA GLY A 43 -5.94 -10.41 -2.52
C GLY A 43 -4.70 -10.78 -3.34
N TYR A 44 -4.87 -11.33 -4.55
CA TYR A 44 -3.77 -11.62 -5.46
C TYR A 44 -3.04 -10.35 -5.90
N ALA A 45 -3.79 -9.32 -6.31
CA ALA A 45 -3.20 -8.05 -6.70
C ALA A 45 -2.38 -7.41 -5.57
N LEU A 46 -2.91 -7.41 -4.34
CA LEU A 46 -2.20 -6.86 -3.17
C LEU A 46 -1.07 -7.76 -2.68
N TYR A 47 -1.16 -9.08 -2.87
CA TYR A 47 -0.06 -10.00 -2.60
C TYR A 47 1.14 -9.70 -3.53
N VAL A 48 0.89 -9.60 -4.84
CA VAL A 48 1.95 -9.31 -5.83
C VAL A 48 2.52 -7.92 -5.62
N LEU A 49 1.67 -6.92 -5.34
CA LEU A 49 2.13 -5.58 -5.00
C LEU A 49 3.01 -5.60 -3.73
N GLY A 50 2.56 -6.30 -2.68
CA GLY A 50 3.32 -6.47 -1.44
C GLY A 50 4.69 -7.12 -1.64
N ALA A 51 4.84 -8.00 -2.63
CA ALA A 51 6.11 -8.65 -2.93
C ALA A 51 7.20 -7.70 -3.47
N ASP A 52 6.84 -6.52 -3.98
CA ASP A 52 7.77 -5.48 -4.45
C ASP A 52 7.71 -4.20 -3.61
N LEU A 53 6.63 -4.00 -2.85
CA LEU A 53 6.36 -2.80 -2.08
C LEU A 53 7.51 -2.33 -1.15
N PRO A 54 8.27 -3.21 -0.48
CA PRO A 54 9.34 -2.77 0.42
C PRO A 54 10.48 -2.02 -0.29
N ASP A 55 10.71 -2.32 -1.58
CA ASP A 55 11.72 -1.63 -2.41
C ASP A 55 11.36 -0.17 -2.70
N MET A 56 10.22 0.35 -2.21
CA MET A 56 9.90 1.77 -2.27
C MET A 56 10.91 2.67 -1.56
N ASP A 57 11.75 2.12 -0.69
CA ASP A 57 12.84 2.84 -0.06
C ASP A 57 14.03 3.10 -1.02
N HIS A 58 14.10 2.39 -2.15
CA HIS A 58 15.14 2.56 -3.15
C HIS A 58 14.72 3.58 -4.23
N PRO A 59 15.43 4.72 -4.41
CA PRO A 59 14.99 5.81 -5.30
C PRO A 59 14.80 5.42 -6.78
N ASN A 60 15.47 4.35 -7.22
CA ASN A 60 15.40 3.85 -8.59
C ASN A 60 14.39 2.71 -8.77
N ALA A 61 13.77 2.21 -7.70
CA ALA A 61 12.75 1.18 -7.82
C ALA A 61 11.51 1.71 -8.56
N LEU A 62 10.87 0.84 -9.36
CA LEU A 62 9.66 1.20 -10.08
C LEU A 62 8.55 1.60 -9.10
N ILE A 63 8.40 0.87 -7.99
CA ILE A 63 7.42 1.18 -6.96
C ILE A 63 7.68 2.52 -6.27
N HIS A 64 8.94 2.94 -6.08
CA HIS A 64 9.27 4.28 -5.58
C HIS A 64 8.79 5.35 -6.56
N ARG A 65 9.13 5.18 -7.85
CA ARG A 65 8.78 6.13 -8.91
C ARG A 65 7.27 6.21 -9.17
N GLY A 66 6.54 5.13 -8.91
CA GLY A 66 5.08 5.09 -9.00
C GLY A 66 4.36 5.65 -7.77
N THR A 67 4.80 5.30 -6.56
CA THR A 67 4.15 5.72 -5.31
C THR A 67 4.33 7.21 -5.04
N LYS A 68 5.51 7.75 -5.34
CA LYS A 68 5.85 9.16 -5.12
C LYS A 68 4.88 10.17 -5.76
N PRO A 69 4.53 10.10 -7.06
CA PRO A 69 3.53 10.99 -7.66
C PRO A 69 2.12 10.76 -7.09
N ILE A 70 1.74 9.52 -6.75
CA ILE A 70 0.44 9.23 -6.14
C ILE A 70 0.29 9.95 -4.80
N VAL A 71 1.30 9.86 -3.93
CA VAL A 71 1.31 10.55 -2.63
C VAL A 71 1.25 12.07 -2.80
N ALA A 72 2.00 12.61 -3.76
CA ALA A 72 2.01 14.04 -4.06
C ALA A 72 0.62 14.54 -4.52
N VAL A 73 0.00 13.85 -5.48
CA VAL A 73 -1.33 14.21 -6.00
C VAL A 73 -2.40 14.04 -4.93
N ALA A 74 -2.37 12.96 -4.15
CA ALA A 74 -3.32 12.73 -3.06
C ALA A 74 -3.24 13.82 -2.00
N THR A 75 -2.03 14.20 -1.59
CA THR A 75 -1.80 15.27 -0.61
C THR A 75 -2.28 16.63 -1.13
N GLY A 76 -1.92 16.98 -2.38
CA GLY A 76 -2.39 18.21 -3.02
C GLY A 76 -3.91 18.27 -3.11
N SER A 77 -4.54 17.17 -3.53
CA SER A 77 -6.00 17.07 -3.64
C SER A 77 -6.70 17.24 -2.29
N ALA A 78 -6.16 16.63 -1.23
CA ALA A 78 -6.69 16.79 0.13
C ALA A 78 -6.60 18.26 0.62
N VAL A 79 -5.48 18.93 0.33
CA VAL A 79 -5.31 20.35 0.65
C VAL A 79 -6.26 21.23 -0.16
N PHE A 80 -6.44 20.95 -1.46
CA PHE A 80 -7.40 21.67 -2.30
C PHE A 80 -8.82 21.63 -1.72
N VAL A 81 -9.31 20.42 -1.41
CA VAL A 81 -10.66 20.22 -0.86
C VAL A 81 -10.84 20.99 0.45
N ARG A 82 -9.83 20.98 1.32
CA ARG A 82 -9.87 21.73 2.58
C ARG A 82 -9.80 23.23 2.38
N ALA A 83 -8.97 23.70 1.45
CA ALA A 83 -8.73 25.10 1.16
C ALA A 83 -9.93 25.80 0.52
N LEU A 84 -10.67 25.10 -0.32
CA LEU A 84 -11.78 25.66 -1.09
C LEU A 84 -12.85 26.29 -0.18
N GLY A 85 -13.09 25.70 0.99
CA GLY A 85 -14.03 26.22 1.99
C GLY A 85 -13.48 27.30 2.92
N SER A 86 -12.17 27.58 2.89
CA SER A 86 -11.51 28.50 3.84
C SER A 86 -11.00 29.79 3.23
N VAL A 87 -10.83 29.85 1.91
CA VAL A 87 -10.34 31.04 1.21
C VAL A 87 -11.51 31.93 0.79
N ASN A 88 -11.44 33.22 1.12
CA ASN A 88 -12.42 34.21 0.66
C ASN A 88 -11.75 35.53 0.23
N LEU A 89 -11.39 35.59 -1.04
CA LEU A 89 -10.80 36.72 -1.76
C LEU A 89 -11.86 37.51 -2.56
N GLY A 90 -13.14 37.30 -2.28
CA GLY A 90 -14.25 38.05 -2.88
C GLY A 90 -14.72 37.58 -4.27
N SER A 91 -13.92 36.81 -5.01
CA SER A 91 -14.37 36.15 -6.24
C SER A 91 -14.13 34.64 -6.23
N GLU A 92 -15.05 33.89 -6.82
CA GLU A 92 -14.95 32.43 -6.91
C GLU A 92 -13.68 32.00 -7.66
N SER A 93 -13.36 32.66 -8.77
CA SER A 93 -12.16 32.35 -9.56
C SER A 93 -10.88 32.58 -8.76
N LEU A 94 -10.80 33.64 -7.95
CA LEU A 94 -9.65 33.90 -7.08
C LEU A 94 -9.56 32.86 -5.95
N ASN A 95 -10.70 32.47 -5.35
CA ASN A 95 -10.74 31.46 -4.30
C ASN A 95 -10.26 30.09 -4.81
N VAL A 96 -10.79 29.64 -5.95
CA VAL A 96 -10.40 28.37 -6.59
C VAL A 96 -8.93 28.39 -6.99
N THR A 97 -8.46 29.49 -7.59
CA THR A 97 -7.05 29.63 -8.01
C THR A 97 -6.12 29.62 -6.80
N ALA A 98 -6.45 30.33 -5.72
CA ALA A 98 -5.67 30.33 -4.50
C ALA A 98 -5.66 28.95 -3.81
N ALA A 99 -6.80 28.24 -3.79
CA ALA A 99 -6.89 26.87 -3.30
C ALA A 99 -5.97 25.92 -4.09
N TRP A 100 -5.94 26.05 -5.42
CA TRP A 100 -5.00 25.31 -6.27
C TRP A 100 -3.55 25.68 -6.03
N GLY A 101 -3.24 26.95 -5.80
CA GLY A 101 -1.90 27.40 -5.44
C GLY A 101 -1.39 26.70 -4.18
N MET A 102 -2.22 26.62 -3.13
CA MET A 102 -1.89 25.88 -1.91
C MET A 102 -1.78 24.37 -2.15
N ALA A 103 -2.65 23.80 -2.99
CA ALA A 103 -2.62 22.39 -3.35
C ALA A 103 -1.33 21.99 -4.08
N VAL A 104 -0.87 22.81 -5.04
CA VAL A 104 0.39 22.59 -5.76
C VAL A 104 1.56 22.69 -4.79
N LEU A 105 1.58 23.69 -3.92
CA LEU A 105 2.63 23.81 -2.89
C LEU A 105 2.69 22.56 -2.00
N ALA A 106 1.54 22.09 -1.52
CA ALA A 106 1.45 20.89 -0.71
C ALA A 106 1.90 19.62 -1.48
N ALA A 107 1.53 19.49 -2.76
CA ALA A 107 1.96 18.38 -3.61
C ALA A 107 3.49 18.38 -3.81
N VAL A 108 4.10 19.55 -4.04
CA VAL A 108 5.56 19.70 -4.15
C VAL A 108 6.26 19.34 -2.83
N ILE A 109 5.74 19.82 -1.70
CA ILE A 109 6.25 19.45 -0.37
C ILE A 109 6.16 17.94 -0.17
N ALA A 110 5.03 17.31 -0.51
CA ALA A 110 4.85 15.87 -0.40
C ALA A 110 5.78 15.09 -1.35
N TRP A 111 6.02 15.59 -2.56
CA TRP A 111 6.94 14.98 -3.52
C TRP A 111 8.36 14.88 -2.95
N TYR A 112 8.92 15.99 -2.47
CA TYR A 112 10.26 15.97 -1.88
C TYR A 112 10.28 15.31 -0.50
N GLY A 113 9.22 15.53 0.29
CA GLY A 113 9.04 14.95 1.61
C GLY A 113 9.01 13.44 1.59
N PHE A 114 8.32 12.82 0.62
CA PHE A 114 8.27 11.36 0.46
C PHE A 114 9.68 10.76 0.39
N THR A 115 10.56 11.28 -0.47
CA THR A 115 11.94 10.79 -0.55
C THR A 115 12.74 11.12 0.72
N ALA A 116 12.50 12.27 1.34
CA ALA A 116 13.24 12.70 2.53
C ALA A 116 12.93 11.87 3.78
N ILE A 117 11.71 11.37 3.92
CA ILE A 117 11.28 10.54 5.07
C ILE A 117 11.52 9.05 4.85
N MET A 118 11.83 8.61 3.63
CA MET A 118 12.11 7.20 3.37
C MET A 118 13.36 6.76 4.15
N PRO A 119 13.27 5.71 4.97
CA PRO A 119 14.43 5.14 5.62
C PRO A 119 15.49 4.72 4.59
N LYS A 120 16.74 4.60 5.04
CA LYS A 120 17.78 3.95 4.22
C LYS A 120 17.31 2.54 3.86
N HIS A 121 17.70 2.09 2.67
CA HIS A 121 17.37 0.77 2.14
C HIS A 121 17.59 -0.31 3.20
N ARG A 122 16.55 -1.12 3.48
CA ARG A 122 16.50 -2.14 4.57
C ARG A 122 16.35 -1.58 5.99
N GLY A 123 15.76 -0.40 6.13
CA GLY A 123 15.29 0.13 7.40
C GLY A 123 13.97 -0.52 7.83
N ILE A 124 13.17 0.20 8.62
CA ILE A 124 11.92 -0.32 9.22
C ILE A 124 10.90 -0.80 8.16
N VAL A 125 11.00 -0.31 6.92
CA VAL A 125 10.17 -0.78 5.79
C VAL A 125 10.42 -2.28 5.52
N HIS A 126 11.61 -2.80 5.80
CA HIS A 126 11.92 -4.23 5.67
C HIS A 126 11.66 -5.01 6.97
N SER A 127 10.49 -4.84 7.57
CA SER A 127 10.11 -5.51 8.82
C SER A 127 8.74 -6.18 8.76
N LEU A 128 8.54 -7.19 9.61
CA LEU A 128 7.24 -7.81 9.81
C LEU A 128 6.20 -6.83 10.37
N LEU A 129 6.63 -5.79 11.10
CA LEU A 129 5.75 -4.70 11.51
C LEU A 129 5.16 -3.97 10.30
N PHE A 130 5.99 -3.61 9.32
CA PHE A 130 5.51 -2.97 8.10
C PHE A 130 4.67 -3.92 7.23
N ALA A 131 5.00 -5.20 7.18
CA ALA A 131 4.16 -6.21 6.56
C ALA A 131 2.75 -6.25 7.21
N ALA A 132 2.69 -6.21 8.54
CA ALA A 132 1.42 -6.20 9.28
C ALA A 132 0.64 -4.90 9.03
N MET A 133 1.31 -3.75 9.04
CA MET A 133 0.69 -2.47 8.67
C MET A 133 0.11 -2.52 7.26
N TYR A 134 0.85 -3.07 6.29
CA TYR A 134 0.37 -3.24 4.92
C TYR A 134 -0.87 -4.14 4.85
N GLY A 135 -0.88 -5.25 5.59
CA GLY A 135 -2.05 -6.12 5.71
C GLY A 135 -3.27 -5.42 6.33
N VAL A 136 -3.08 -4.66 7.41
CA VAL A 136 -4.16 -3.90 8.08
C VAL A 136 -4.70 -2.78 7.19
N LEU A 137 -3.83 -2.05 6.49
CA LEU A 137 -4.24 -1.01 5.55
C LEU A 137 -4.98 -1.61 4.36
N SER A 138 -4.53 -2.76 3.85
CA SER A 138 -5.22 -3.52 2.80
C SER A 138 -6.60 -3.99 3.23
N TYR A 139 -6.73 -4.51 4.46
CA TYR A 139 -8.02 -4.83 5.08
C TYR A 139 -8.93 -3.60 5.12
N ALA A 140 -8.43 -2.47 5.64
CA ALA A 140 -9.22 -1.25 5.80
C ALA A 140 -9.68 -0.70 4.44
N LEU A 141 -8.79 -0.71 3.44
CA LEU A 141 -9.08 -0.29 2.07
C LEU A 141 -10.26 -1.07 1.49
N VAL A 142 -10.24 -2.41 1.56
CA VAL A 142 -11.31 -3.20 0.94
C VAL A 142 -12.57 -3.26 1.80
N LYS A 143 -12.43 -3.22 3.13
CA LYS A 143 -13.57 -3.22 4.06
C LYS A 143 -14.37 -1.93 3.97
N TYR A 144 -13.69 -0.79 4.10
CA TYR A 144 -14.34 0.52 4.22
C TYR A 144 -14.36 1.28 2.90
N GLY A 145 -13.37 1.07 2.02
CA GLY A 145 -13.34 1.69 0.70
C GLY A 145 -14.18 0.94 -0.35
N LEU A 146 -14.11 -0.39 -0.38
CA LEU A 146 -14.82 -1.22 -1.38
C LEU A 146 -16.06 -1.95 -0.84
N GLY A 147 -16.39 -1.78 0.45
CA GLY A 147 -17.58 -2.39 1.06
C GLY A 147 -17.53 -3.92 1.18
N MET A 148 -16.34 -4.54 1.16
CA MET A 148 -16.19 -5.99 1.23
C MET A 148 -16.68 -6.55 2.58
N ALA A 149 -17.29 -7.73 2.57
CA ALA A 149 -17.65 -8.45 3.79
C ALA A 149 -16.41 -8.72 4.66
N THR A 150 -16.59 -8.72 5.98
CA THR A 150 -15.48 -8.78 6.95
C THR A 150 -14.55 -9.97 6.71
N GLY A 151 -15.09 -11.17 6.46
CA GLY A 151 -14.25 -12.35 6.21
C GLY A 151 -13.46 -12.30 4.91
N GLY A 152 -13.98 -11.64 3.87
CA GLY A 152 -13.27 -11.40 2.62
C GLY A 152 -12.17 -10.36 2.80
N ALA A 153 -12.47 -9.28 3.53
CA ALA A 153 -11.49 -8.26 3.85
C ALA A 153 -10.34 -8.83 4.71
N LEU A 154 -10.63 -9.69 5.68
CA LEU A 154 -9.62 -10.38 6.49
C LEU A 154 -8.70 -11.24 5.62
N PHE A 155 -9.27 -11.99 4.67
CA PHE A 155 -8.48 -12.76 3.71
C PHE A 155 -7.57 -11.87 2.87
N VAL A 156 -8.08 -10.74 2.35
CA VAL A 156 -7.29 -9.80 1.54
C VAL A 156 -6.14 -9.20 2.36
N GLY A 157 -6.40 -8.79 3.61
CA GLY A 157 -5.35 -8.29 4.50
C GLY A 157 -4.28 -9.34 4.81
N PHE A 158 -4.69 -10.60 5.01
CA PHE A 158 -3.77 -11.73 5.18
C PHE A 158 -2.92 -11.98 3.92
N ALA A 159 -3.53 -11.97 2.73
CA ALA A 159 -2.81 -12.12 1.47
C ALA A 159 -1.78 -11.00 1.27
N ALA A 160 -2.17 -9.74 1.49
CA ALA A 160 -1.26 -8.60 1.43
C ALA A 160 -0.07 -8.74 2.38
N PHE A 161 -0.31 -9.16 3.63
CA PHE A 161 0.73 -9.47 4.61
C PHE A 161 1.68 -10.58 4.12
N CYS A 162 1.15 -11.67 3.58
CA CYS A 162 1.97 -12.78 3.06
C CYS A 162 2.83 -12.35 1.87
N GLY A 163 2.30 -11.53 0.96
CA GLY A 163 3.06 -11.00 -0.18
C GLY A 163 4.23 -10.12 0.27
N TYR A 164 3.99 -9.25 1.25
CA TYR A 164 5.06 -8.44 1.86
C TYR A 164 6.09 -9.33 2.57
N THR A 165 5.63 -10.35 3.29
CA THR A 165 6.53 -11.28 3.99
C THR A 165 7.37 -12.10 3.01
N LEU A 166 6.82 -12.47 1.85
CA LEU A 166 7.56 -13.12 0.77
C LEU A 166 8.75 -12.26 0.35
N HIS A 167 8.57 -10.95 0.17
CA HIS A 167 9.68 -10.04 -0.15
C HIS A 167 10.80 -10.17 0.90
N LEU A 168 10.45 -10.05 2.19
CA LEU A 168 11.43 -10.14 3.29
C LEU A 168 12.18 -11.48 3.31
N ILE A 169 11.49 -12.58 3.01
CA ILE A 169 12.09 -13.91 2.92
C ILE A 169 13.09 -13.97 1.77
N LEU A 170 12.71 -13.49 0.58
CA LEU A 170 13.57 -13.47 -0.61
C LEU A 170 14.83 -12.62 -0.39
N ASP A 171 14.69 -11.54 0.38
CA ASP A 171 15.78 -10.63 0.69
C ASP A 171 16.68 -11.08 1.85
N GLY A 172 16.30 -12.16 2.54
CA GLY A 172 16.96 -12.65 3.75
C GLY A 172 16.89 -11.65 4.91
N ALA A 173 15.90 -10.75 4.88
CA ALA A 173 15.79 -9.57 5.73
C ALA A 173 14.59 -9.63 6.69
N VAL A 174 14.20 -10.84 7.13
CA VAL A 174 13.09 -10.99 8.07
C VAL A 174 13.50 -10.43 9.44
N SER A 175 13.12 -9.18 9.72
CA SER A 175 13.21 -8.55 11.04
C SER A 175 11.83 -8.29 11.63
N LEU A 176 11.75 -8.18 12.97
CA LEU A 176 10.50 -7.77 13.64
C LEU A 176 10.22 -6.27 13.46
N VAL A 177 11.28 -5.45 13.51
CA VAL A 177 11.28 -3.97 13.38
C VAL A 177 12.47 -3.55 12.53
#